data_AF-A0A7G9R2W4-F1
#
_entry.id   AF-A0A7G9R2W4-F1
#
_cell.length_a   1.000
_cell.length_b   1.000
_cell.length_c   1.000
_cell.angle_alpha   90.00
_cell.angle_beta   90.00
_cell.angle_gamma   90.00
#
_symmetry.space_group_name_H-M   'P 1'
#
loop_
_entity.id
_entity.type
_entity.pdbx_description
1 polymer ?
#
loop_
_entity_poly.entity_id
_entity_poly.type
_entity_poly.pdbx_seq_one_letter_code
_entity_poly.pdbx_strand_id
1 'polypeptide(L)'
;MDLDAYVAAHQAQWNRLEALVGRRRLTGAEADELLDLYQRVSTQLSVVRSASPDPSVVTHLSSLVARARFATAGRRTSTWRALAGFFTTTFPAGLYRLRWWWVSTALANVAFAVLVGWYAYSHPRVWTSMMTPEEVEQFVGTDFEQYYSQYAHLDFTGLVWTNNAWVAAQVIALGVLGLPVFYVLAQNVLNVGVAGALMAYHDRTALFFGLILPHGLLELTAVFVAAAAGLRICWAWVSPGALPRGRSLAREARSGVGTAMGLAVVLFVSGVIEGFVTPSGLPTWARIAIGVLAESAFVLYVFVVGRAAAARGATGDLVARRDLGDALPVAG
;
A
#
# COMPACT_ATOMS: atom_id res chain seq x y z
N MET A 1 13.11 -8.24 48.31
CA MET A 1 14.10 -8.36 47.21
C MET A 1 15.43 -7.99 47.83
N ASP A 2 16.46 -8.80 47.63
CA ASP A 2 17.83 -8.38 47.94
C ASP A 2 18.28 -7.42 46.82
N LEU A 3 18.39 -6.14 47.17
CA LEU A 3 18.73 -5.10 46.22
C LEU A 3 20.15 -5.28 45.66
N ASP A 4 21.09 -5.74 46.48
CA ASP A 4 22.49 -5.91 46.08
C ASP A 4 22.63 -7.06 45.08
N ALA A 5 21.91 -8.17 45.33
CA ALA A 5 21.81 -9.27 44.37
C ALA A 5 21.13 -8.83 43.06
N TYR A 6 20.10 -7.97 43.14
CA TYR A 6 19.40 -7.45 41.96
C TYR A 6 20.28 -6.52 41.13
N VAL A 7 21.05 -5.64 41.77
CA VAL A 7 22.03 -4.77 41.12
C VAL A 7 23.09 -5.62 40.43
N ALA A 8 23.70 -6.57 41.14
CA ALA A 8 24.73 -7.45 40.57
C ALA A 8 24.24 -8.22 39.33
N ALA A 9 22.98 -8.67 39.32
CA ALA A 9 22.41 -9.41 38.19
C ALA A 9 22.18 -8.55 36.93
N HIS A 10 21.90 -7.24 37.08
CA HIS A 10 21.49 -6.38 35.98
C HIS A 10 22.53 -5.30 35.59
N GLN A 11 23.59 -5.14 36.38
CA GLN A 11 24.59 -4.08 36.18
C GLN A 11 25.27 -4.14 34.81
N ALA A 12 25.50 -5.33 34.26
CA ALA A 12 26.04 -5.48 32.91
C ALA A 12 25.15 -4.84 31.82
N GLN A 13 23.83 -4.97 31.96
CA GLN A 13 22.85 -4.38 31.03
C GLN A 13 22.83 -2.85 31.17
N TRP A 14 22.95 -2.34 32.39
CA TRP A 14 22.98 -0.89 32.67
C TRP A 14 24.24 -0.26 32.08
N ASN A 15 25.40 -0.87 32.31
CA ASN A 15 26.67 -0.44 31.75
C ASN A 15 26.65 -0.47 30.21
N ARG A 16 26.02 -1.49 29.62
CA ARG A 16 25.88 -1.57 28.16
C ARG A 16 24.99 -0.46 27.61
N LEU A 17 23.85 -0.20 28.24
CA LEU A 17 22.97 0.92 27.86
C LEU A 17 23.70 2.26 27.97
N GLU A 18 24.45 2.47 29.06
CA GLU A 18 25.23 3.69 29.25
C GLU A 18 26.31 3.88 28.17
N ALA A 19 27.02 2.80 27.82
CA ALA A 19 28.01 2.82 26.74
C ALA A 19 27.38 3.17 25.37
N LEU A 20 26.19 2.64 25.07
CA LEU A 20 25.48 2.93 23.82
C LEU A 20 24.94 4.36 23.77
N VAL A 21 24.43 4.88 24.90
CA VAL A 21 23.95 6.26 25.03
C VAL A 21 25.09 7.27 24.87
N GLY A 22 26.29 6.95 25.34
CA GLY A 22 27.49 7.79 25.21
C GLY A 22 28.08 7.87 23.79
N ARG A 23 27.62 7.03 22.84
CA ARG A 23 28.18 6.97 21.49
C ARG A 23 27.55 7.99 20.54
N ARG A 24 28.42 8.77 19.88
CA ARG A 24 28.04 9.77 18.87
C ARG A 24 27.39 9.16 17.63
N ARG A 25 27.85 7.98 17.20
CA ARG A 25 27.25 7.20 16.09
C ARG A 25 27.03 5.76 16.56
N LEU A 26 25.84 5.23 16.26
CA LEU A 26 25.49 3.83 16.43
C LEU A 26 25.28 3.20 15.05
N THR A 27 25.63 1.93 14.93
CA THR A 27 25.19 1.08 13.82
C THR A 27 23.70 0.75 13.96
N GLY A 28 23.08 0.15 12.94
CA GLY A 28 21.68 -0.28 13.00
C GLY A 28 21.43 -1.29 14.12
N ALA A 29 22.28 -2.31 14.21
CA ALA A 29 22.21 -3.32 15.27
C ALA A 29 22.35 -2.72 16.68
N GLU A 30 23.27 -1.76 16.85
CA GLU A 30 23.45 -1.08 18.14
C GLU A 30 22.30 -0.13 18.49
N ALA A 31 21.59 0.42 17.50
CA ALA A 31 20.40 1.23 17.74
C ALA A 31 19.19 0.38 18.18
N ASP A 32 19.02 -0.80 17.57
CA ASP A 32 18.01 -1.78 17.98
C ASP A 32 18.34 -2.33 19.38
N GLU A 33 19.61 -2.64 19.66
CA GLU A 33 20.10 -3.05 20.98
C GLU A 33 19.85 -1.97 22.05
N LEU A 34 20.07 -0.69 21.73
CA LEU A 34 19.79 0.43 22.62
C LEU A 34 18.29 0.50 22.97
N LEU A 35 17.38 0.26 22.01
CA LEU A 35 15.94 0.28 22.23
C LEU A 35 15.48 -0.87 23.15
N ASP A 36 15.98 -2.08 22.93
CA ASP A 36 15.68 -3.24 23.77
C ASP A 36 16.17 -3.03 25.21
N LEU A 37 17.42 -2.58 25.38
CA LEU A 37 17.98 -2.25 26.69
C LEU A 37 17.21 -1.11 27.37
N TYR A 38 16.80 -0.07 26.64
CA TYR A 38 15.97 1.01 27.20
C TYR A 38 14.65 0.48 27.81
N GLN A 39 13.96 -0.43 27.10
CA GLN A 39 12.72 -1.02 27.61
C GLN A 39 12.96 -1.88 28.86
N ARG A 40 13.97 -2.75 28.82
CA ARG A 40 14.35 -3.61 29.96
C ARG A 40 14.74 -2.81 31.19
N VAL A 41 15.57 -1.78 31.04
CA VAL A 41 16.02 -0.92 32.14
C VAL A 41 14.89 -0.05 32.69
N SER A 42 13.94 0.37 31.85
CA SER A 42 12.72 1.07 32.31
C SER A 42 11.84 0.19 33.19
N THR A 43 11.70 -1.10 32.84
CA THR A 43 11.01 -2.09 33.68
C THR A 43 11.76 -2.31 34.99
N GLN A 44 13.09 -2.47 34.95
CA GLN A 44 13.92 -2.65 36.15
C GLN A 44 13.84 -1.44 37.09
N LEU A 45 13.86 -0.21 36.56
CA LEU A 45 13.62 1.01 37.35
C LEU A 45 12.27 0.98 38.05
N SER A 46 11.23 0.50 37.38
CA SER A 46 9.88 0.40 37.95
C SER A 46 9.84 -0.62 39.09
N VAL A 47 10.51 -1.76 38.92
CA VAL A 47 10.66 -2.79 39.96
C VAL A 47 11.41 -2.25 41.18
N VAL A 48 12.57 -1.61 40.99
CA VAL A 48 13.37 -1.01 42.08
C VAL A 48 12.56 0.03 42.85
N ARG A 49 11.83 0.91 42.14
CA ARG A 49 10.93 1.91 42.76
C ARG A 49 9.82 1.29 43.61
N SER A 50 9.27 0.15 43.19
CA SER A 50 8.16 -0.51 43.89
C SER A 50 8.58 -1.42 45.06
N ALA A 51 9.77 -2.03 45.00
CA ALA A 51 10.15 -3.13 45.90
C ALA A 51 11.21 -2.77 46.95
N SER A 52 12.19 -1.92 46.61
CA SER A 52 13.25 -1.45 47.53
C SER A 52 13.90 -0.19 46.97
N PRO A 53 13.32 0.99 47.25
CA PRO A 53 13.81 2.25 46.71
C PRO A 53 15.07 2.71 47.46
N ASP A 54 16.25 2.28 47.00
CA ASP A 54 17.50 2.97 47.31
C ASP A 54 17.57 4.26 46.47
N PRO A 55 17.66 5.45 47.11
CA PRO A 55 17.73 6.73 46.41
C PRO A 55 18.84 6.82 45.36
N SER A 56 19.98 6.18 45.59
CA SER A 56 21.15 6.22 44.70
C SER A 56 20.90 5.42 43.41
N VAL A 57 20.40 4.20 43.52
CA VAL A 57 20.08 3.32 42.39
C VAL A 57 18.91 3.88 41.58
N VAL A 58 17.86 4.37 42.26
CA VAL A 58 16.71 5.00 41.60
C VAL A 58 17.14 6.24 40.82
N THR A 59 18.01 7.08 41.38
CA THR A 59 18.51 8.28 40.70
C THR A 59 19.37 7.93 39.49
N HIS A 60 20.30 6.98 39.65
CA HIS A 60 21.15 6.50 38.55
C HIS A 60 20.30 5.96 37.39
N LEU A 61 19.40 5.01 37.65
CA LEU A 61 18.55 4.40 36.64
C LEU A 61 17.59 5.41 36.00
N SER A 62 17.01 6.33 36.79
CA SER A 62 16.15 7.39 36.25
C SER A 62 16.92 8.29 35.27
N SER A 63 18.16 8.66 35.60
CA SER A 63 19.02 9.45 34.72
C SER A 63 19.43 8.70 33.45
N LEU A 64 19.73 7.40 33.57
CA LEU A 64 20.11 6.54 32.46
C LEU A 64 18.95 6.36 31.47
N VAL A 65 17.75 6.08 31.98
CA VAL A 65 16.52 5.97 31.19
C VAL A 65 16.19 7.30 30.49
N ALA A 66 16.34 8.43 31.19
CA ALA A 66 16.11 9.75 30.60
C ALA A 66 17.07 10.03 29.43
N ARG A 67 18.38 9.79 29.61
CA ARG A 67 19.39 9.95 28.54
C ARG A 67 19.14 8.99 27.38
N ALA A 68 18.78 7.73 27.67
CA ALA A 68 18.42 6.74 26.66
C ALA A 68 17.17 7.15 25.85
N ARG A 69 16.18 7.77 26.49
CA ARG A 69 14.99 8.32 25.82
C ARG A 69 15.35 9.43 24.82
N PHE A 70 16.28 10.32 25.16
CA PHE A 70 16.77 11.32 24.21
C PHE A 70 17.60 10.70 23.07
N ALA A 71 18.42 9.69 23.38
CA ALA A 71 19.24 8.99 22.39
C ALA A 71 18.40 8.15 21.39
N THR A 72 17.27 7.57 21.83
CA THR A 72 16.29 6.88 20.96
C THR A 72 15.47 7.87 20.15
N ALA A 73 15.06 9.00 20.73
CA ALA A 73 14.27 10.03 20.04
C ALA A 73 15.07 10.77 18.93
N GLY A 74 16.40 10.76 18.99
CA GLY A 74 17.28 11.62 18.20
C GLY A 74 17.81 11.08 16.86
N ARG A 75 17.44 9.89 16.37
CA ARG A 75 18.03 9.33 15.12
C ARG A 75 17.01 9.17 13.98
N ARG A 76 16.73 10.29 13.31
CA ARG A 76 16.03 10.38 12.00
C ARG A 76 16.74 9.66 10.83
N THR A 77 17.83 8.92 11.07
CA THR A 77 18.58 8.20 10.03
C THR A 77 17.91 6.89 9.57
N SER A 78 16.78 6.50 10.15
CA SER A 78 16.06 5.26 9.80
C SER A 78 14.92 5.47 8.78
N THR A 79 14.22 6.60 8.78
CA THR A 79 12.98 6.77 7.99
C THR A 79 13.22 6.74 6.48
N TRP A 80 14.20 7.48 5.97
CA TRP A 80 14.49 7.50 4.53
C TRP A 80 15.02 6.18 4.00
N ARG A 81 15.86 5.49 4.78
CA ARG A 81 16.36 4.17 4.42
C ARG A 81 15.26 3.10 4.47
N ALA A 82 14.35 3.19 5.44
CA ALA A 82 13.17 2.34 5.51
C ALA A 82 12.22 2.58 4.33
N LEU A 83 11.99 3.85 3.97
CA LEU A 83 11.17 4.23 2.81
C LEU A 83 11.79 3.72 1.51
N ALA A 84 13.08 3.94 1.31
CA ALA A 84 13.81 3.40 0.15
C ALA A 84 13.76 1.87 0.13
N GLY A 85 13.95 1.20 1.27
CA GLY A 85 13.84 -0.25 1.39
C GLY A 85 12.45 -0.78 1.06
N PHE A 86 11.40 -0.06 1.48
CA PHE A 86 10.02 -0.39 1.17
C PHE A 86 9.78 -0.35 -0.35
N PHE A 87 10.16 0.73 -1.03
CA PHE A 87 9.96 0.87 -2.48
C PHE A 87 10.97 0.11 -3.34
N THR A 88 12.09 -0.38 -2.81
CA THR A 88 13.06 -1.17 -3.59
C THR A 88 13.00 -2.66 -3.31
N THR A 89 12.35 -3.07 -2.21
CA THR A 89 12.32 -4.46 -1.76
C THR A 89 10.92 -4.92 -1.38
N THR A 90 10.29 -4.31 -0.38
CA THR A 90 9.04 -4.86 0.21
C THR A 90 7.84 -4.76 -0.73
N PHE A 91 7.51 -3.55 -1.18
CA PHE A 91 6.39 -3.29 -2.07
C PHE A 91 6.51 -4.06 -3.41
N PRO A 92 7.63 -3.96 -4.17
CA PRO A 92 7.71 -4.62 -5.47
C PRO A 92 7.71 -6.15 -5.35
N ALA A 93 8.29 -6.72 -4.27
CA ALA A 93 8.19 -8.15 -4.02
C ALA A 93 6.75 -8.61 -3.71
N GLY A 94 5.98 -7.80 -2.98
CA GLY A 94 4.55 -8.02 -2.75
C GLY A 94 3.77 -8.08 -4.07
N LEU A 95 3.97 -7.08 -4.93
CA LEU A 95 3.34 -7.03 -6.26
C LEU A 95 3.71 -8.24 -7.12
N TYR A 96 4.98 -8.63 -7.15
CA TYR A 96 5.44 -9.77 -7.94
C TYR A 96 4.90 -11.11 -7.39
N ARG A 97 4.78 -11.26 -6.07
CA ARG A 97 4.14 -12.44 -5.46
C ARG A 97 2.67 -12.56 -5.86
N LEU A 98 1.98 -11.43 -5.96
CA LEU A 98 0.58 -11.33 -6.38
C LEU A 98 0.37 -11.32 -7.90
N ARG A 99 1.43 -11.43 -8.72
CA ARG A 99 1.36 -11.24 -10.19
C ARG A 99 0.25 -12.02 -10.87
N TRP A 100 0.10 -13.30 -10.54
CA TRP A 100 -0.93 -14.10 -11.18
C TRP A 100 -2.34 -13.69 -10.76
N TRP A 101 -2.51 -13.25 -9.51
CA TRP A 101 -3.80 -12.75 -9.01
C TRP A 101 -4.20 -11.44 -9.68
N TRP A 102 -3.29 -10.46 -9.76
CA TRP A 102 -3.66 -9.17 -10.35
C TRP A 102 -3.68 -9.22 -11.87
N VAL A 103 -2.82 -10.01 -12.53
CA VAL A 103 -2.90 -10.21 -13.98
C VAL A 103 -4.19 -10.93 -14.37
N SER A 104 -4.58 -12.00 -13.66
CA SER A 104 -5.85 -12.68 -13.95
C SER A 104 -7.05 -11.78 -13.67
N THR A 105 -7.00 -11.01 -12.57
CA THR A 105 -8.04 -10.02 -12.25
C THR A 105 -8.14 -8.95 -13.34
N ALA A 106 -7.02 -8.40 -13.79
CA ALA A 106 -6.99 -7.40 -14.86
C ALA A 106 -7.55 -7.96 -16.18
N LEU A 107 -7.07 -9.13 -16.62
CA LEU A 107 -7.55 -9.76 -17.85
C LEU A 107 -9.05 -10.08 -17.80
N ALA A 108 -9.53 -10.62 -16.68
CA ALA A 108 -10.95 -10.92 -16.50
C ALA A 108 -11.82 -9.64 -16.52
N ASN A 109 -11.39 -8.57 -15.85
CA ASN A 109 -12.13 -7.31 -15.81
C ASN A 109 -12.10 -6.58 -17.15
N VAL A 110 -10.98 -6.59 -17.87
CA VAL A 110 -10.89 -6.03 -19.23
C VAL A 110 -11.80 -6.80 -20.18
N ALA A 111 -11.76 -8.13 -20.16
CA ALA A 111 -12.66 -8.95 -20.97
C ALA A 111 -14.13 -8.68 -20.62
N PHE A 112 -14.45 -8.54 -19.33
CA PHE A 112 -15.80 -8.22 -18.90
C PHE A 112 -16.23 -6.80 -19.31
N ALA A 113 -15.34 -5.81 -19.26
CA ALA A 113 -15.61 -4.46 -19.73
C ALA A 113 -15.89 -4.41 -21.24
N VAL A 114 -15.12 -5.16 -22.04
CA VAL A 114 -15.36 -5.31 -23.47
C VAL A 114 -16.72 -5.98 -23.73
N LEU A 115 -17.05 -7.03 -22.97
CA LEU A 115 -18.35 -7.71 -23.09
C LEU A 115 -19.51 -6.78 -22.75
N VAL A 116 -19.42 -6.06 -21.63
CA VAL A 116 -20.42 -5.07 -21.20
C VAL A 116 -20.55 -3.97 -22.25
N GLY A 117 -19.43 -3.42 -22.72
CA GLY A 117 -19.42 -2.37 -23.72
C GLY A 117 -20.04 -2.81 -25.05
N TRP A 118 -19.69 -4.00 -25.52
CA TRP A 118 -20.29 -4.60 -26.72
C TRP A 118 -21.79 -4.84 -26.57
N TYR A 119 -22.22 -5.40 -25.43
CA TYR A 119 -23.62 -5.66 -25.15
C TYR A 119 -24.43 -4.36 -25.09
N ALA A 120 -23.93 -3.36 -24.35
CA ALA A 120 -24.57 -2.05 -24.23
C ALA A 120 -24.65 -1.36 -25.60
N TYR A 121 -23.54 -1.33 -26.36
CA TYR A 121 -23.52 -0.74 -27.71
C TYR A 121 -24.59 -1.37 -28.62
N SER A 122 -24.77 -2.69 -28.52
CA SER A 122 -25.77 -3.42 -29.31
C SER A 122 -27.22 -3.27 -28.80
N HIS A 123 -27.39 -2.80 -27.56
CA HIS A 123 -28.70 -2.66 -26.90
C HIS A 123 -28.83 -1.29 -26.23
N PRO A 124 -29.16 -0.22 -26.99
CA PRO A 124 -29.28 1.13 -26.44
C PRO A 124 -30.24 1.27 -25.27
N ARG A 125 -31.19 0.33 -25.13
CA ARG A 125 -32.07 0.21 -23.96
C ARG A 125 -31.33 0.20 -22.62
N VAL A 126 -30.07 -0.22 -22.58
CA VAL A 126 -29.24 -0.23 -21.36
C VAL A 126 -29.09 1.16 -20.75
N TRP A 127 -28.87 2.20 -21.56
CA TRP A 127 -28.77 3.57 -21.06
C TRP A 127 -30.08 4.34 -21.19
N THR A 128 -30.90 4.10 -22.21
CA THR A 128 -32.18 4.83 -22.36
C THR A 128 -33.23 4.45 -21.31
N SER A 129 -33.03 3.37 -20.54
CA SER A 129 -33.87 3.07 -19.36
C SER A 129 -33.45 3.83 -18.11
N MET A 130 -32.25 4.42 -18.12
CA MET A 130 -31.66 5.12 -16.98
C MET A 130 -31.54 6.63 -17.20
N MET A 131 -31.44 7.07 -18.46
CA MET A 131 -31.23 8.45 -18.86
C MET A 131 -32.25 8.88 -19.91
N THR A 132 -32.69 10.14 -19.85
CA THR A 132 -33.50 10.76 -20.92
C THR A 132 -32.62 11.07 -22.13
N PRO A 133 -33.22 11.29 -23.33
CA PRO A 133 -32.46 11.72 -24.51
C PRO A 133 -31.63 12.99 -24.27
N GLU A 134 -32.16 13.95 -23.52
CA GLU A 134 -31.47 15.20 -23.18
C GLU A 134 -30.27 14.96 -22.27
N GLU A 135 -30.40 14.07 -21.27
CA GLU A 135 -29.30 13.68 -20.38
C GLU A 135 -28.19 12.96 -21.14
N VAL A 136 -28.55 12.13 -22.14
CA VAL A 136 -27.56 11.48 -23.02
C VAL A 136 -26.81 12.50 -23.87
N GLU A 137 -27.53 13.44 -24.48
CA GLU A 137 -26.92 14.49 -25.30
C GLU A 137 -25.99 15.37 -24.46
N GLN A 138 -26.41 15.75 -23.25
CA GLN A 138 -25.59 16.51 -22.32
C GLN A 138 -24.35 15.72 -21.87
N PHE A 139 -24.50 14.44 -21.52
CA PHE A 139 -23.38 13.60 -21.09
C PHE A 139 -22.32 13.46 -22.18
N VAL A 140 -22.75 13.12 -23.40
CA VAL A 140 -21.87 12.89 -24.56
C VAL A 140 -21.27 14.20 -25.09
N GLY A 141 -22.05 15.28 -25.06
CA GLY A 141 -21.71 16.57 -25.65
C GLY A 141 -20.82 17.43 -24.78
N THR A 142 -21.04 17.47 -23.46
CA THR A 142 -20.36 18.40 -22.55
C THR A 142 -19.81 17.73 -21.30
N ASP A 143 -20.62 16.95 -20.57
CA ASP A 143 -20.29 16.63 -19.18
C ASP A 143 -19.10 15.68 -19.08
N PHE A 144 -19.01 14.71 -20.00
CA PHE A 144 -17.90 13.76 -20.01
C PHE A 144 -16.54 14.47 -20.19
N GLU A 145 -16.43 15.42 -21.11
CA GLU A 145 -15.19 16.16 -21.33
C GLU A 145 -14.94 17.19 -20.22
N GLN A 146 -15.98 17.91 -19.78
CA GLN A 146 -15.86 18.90 -18.71
C GLN A 146 -15.39 18.28 -17.39
N TYR A 147 -15.87 17.08 -17.07
CA TYR A 147 -15.43 16.35 -15.87
C TYR A 147 -13.90 16.24 -15.77
N TYR A 148 -13.21 16.01 -16.90
CA TYR A 148 -11.75 15.85 -16.94
C TYR A 148 -10.97 17.13 -17.31
N SER A 149 -11.66 18.19 -17.77
CA SER A 149 -11.01 19.41 -18.29
C SER A 149 -11.25 20.67 -17.46
N GLN A 150 -12.38 20.74 -16.75
CA GLN A 150 -12.83 21.96 -16.07
C GLN A 150 -12.08 22.23 -14.76
N TYR A 151 -11.45 21.21 -14.17
CA TYR A 151 -10.81 21.26 -12.85
C TYR A 151 -9.29 21.10 -12.90
N ALA A 152 -8.60 21.83 -13.79
CA ALA A 152 -7.14 21.81 -13.94
C ALA A 152 -6.35 22.42 -12.75
N HIS A 153 -6.68 22.04 -11.51
CA HIS A 153 -6.12 22.56 -10.26
C HIS A 153 -5.71 21.43 -9.30
N LEU A 154 -4.69 21.71 -8.49
CA LEU A 154 -4.13 20.80 -7.46
C LEU A 154 -5.21 20.20 -6.53
N ASP A 155 -6.29 20.93 -6.29
CA ASP A 155 -7.40 20.51 -5.42
C ASP A 155 -8.18 19.33 -6.01
N PHE A 156 -8.36 19.28 -7.33
CA PHE A 156 -9.02 18.17 -8.02
C PHE A 156 -8.18 16.90 -8.01
N THR A 157 -6.88 17.04 -8.33
CA THR A 157 -5.92 15.93 -8.22
C THR A 157 -5.90 15.34 -6.82
N GLY A 158 -5.90 16.19 -5.78
CA GLY A 158 -5.92 15.75 -4.39
C GLY A 158 -7.19 14.97 -4.02
N LEU A 159 -8.36 15.43 -4.50
CA LEU A 159 -9.64 14.78 -4.25
C LEU A 159 -9.72 13.39 -4.91
N VAL A 160 -9.45 13.31 -6.23
CA VAL A 160 -9.53 12.05 -6.99
C VAL A 160 -8.51 11.04 -6.46
N TRP A 161 -7.28 11.50 -6.21
CA TRP A 161 -6.26 10.67 -5.58
C TRP A 161 -6.71 10.11 -4.22
N THR A 162 -7.21 10.97 -3.33
CA THR A 162 -7.62 10.55 -1.98
C THR A 162 -8.77 9.55 -2.05
N ASN A 163 -9.74 9.79 -2.94
CA ASN A 163 -10.87 8.89 -3.17
C ASN A 163 -10.37 7.51 -3.65
N ASN A 164 -9.57 7.47 -4.70
CA ASN A 164 -9.06 6.23 -5.27
C ASN A 164 -8.16 5.46 -4.28
N ALA A 165 -7.31 6.17 -3.53
CA ALA A 165 -6.48 5.55 -2.50
C ALA A 165 -7.33 4.96 -1.37
N TRP A 166 -8.41 5.66 -0.99
CA TRP A 166 -9.35 5.19 0.02
C TRP A 166 -10.12 3.96 -0.46
N VAL A 167 -10.65 3.97 -1.70
CA VAL A 167 -11.32 2.82 -2.31
C VAL A 167 -10.37 1.62 -2.39
N ALA A 168 -9.14 1.80 -2.84
CA ALA A 168 -8.15 0.72 -2.89
C ALA A 168 -7.87 0.13 -1.50
N ALA A 169 -7.72 0.97 -0.48
CA ALA A 169 -7.53 0.52 0.90
C ALA A 169 -8.76 -0.25 1.43
N GLN A 170 -9.97 0.23 1.13
CA GLN A 170 -11.22 -0.44 1.49
C GLN A 170 -11.35 -1.80 0.80
N VAL A 171 -11.04 -1.89 -0.49
CA VAL A 171 -11.07 -3.16 -1.25
C VAL A 171 -10.11 -4.18 -0.65
N ILE A 172 -8.91 -3.77 -0.24
CA ILE A 172 -7.95 -4.66 0.43
C ILE A 172 -8.48 -5.09 1.80
N ALA A 173 -8.98 -4.15 2.61
CA ALA A 173 -9.45 -4.41 3.97
C ALA A 173 -10.69 -5.32 3.99
N LEU A 174 -11.69 -5.00 3.16
CA LEU A 174 -12.91 -5.78 2.98
C LEU A 174 -12.66 -7.07 2.20
N GLY A 175 -11.45 -7.23 1.63
CA GLY A 175 -11.00 -8.42 0.95
C GLY A 175 -11.19 -9.70 1.76
N VAL A 176 -11.10 -9.63 3.09
CA VAL A 176 -11.38 -10.79 3.96
C VAL A 176 -12.77 -11.40 3.73
N LEU A 177 -13.77 -10.59 3.35
CA LEU A 177 -15.14 -11.02 3.07
C LEU A 177 -15.33 -11.53 1.64
N GLY A 178 -14.40 -11.27 0.73
CA GLY A 178 -14.45 -11.67 -0.68
C GLY A 178 -15.48 -10.92 -1.51
N LEU A 179 -16.77 -11.01 -1.16
CA LEU A 179 -17.89 -10.45 -1.93
C LEU A 179 -17.78 -8.95 -2.21
N PRO A 180 -17.37 -8.08 -1.24
CA PRO A 180 -17.22 -6.65 -1.51
C PRO A 180 -16.21 -6.33 -2.62
N VAL A 181 -15.17 -7.16 -2.81
CA VAL A 181 -14.19 -6.96 -3.88
C VAL A 181 -14.82 -7.14 -5.25
N PHE A 182 -15.62 -8.19 -5.42
CA PHE A 182 -16.34 -8.43 -6.67
C PHE A 182 -17.35 -7.33 -6.97
N TYR A 183 -18.03 -6.81 -5.95
CA TYR A 183 -18.94 -5.68 -6.10
C TYR A 183 -18.22 -4.43 -6.63
N VAL A 184 -17.09 -4.04 -6.02
CA VAL A 184 -16.32 -2.85 -6.47
C VAL A 184 -15.76 -3.04 -7.88
N LEU A 185 -15.24 -4.24 -8.20
CA LEU A 185 -14.77 -4.56 -9.55
C LEU A 185 -15.90 -4.48 -10.58
N ALA A 186 -17.07 -5.06 -10.27
CA ALA A 186 -18.23 -5.01 -11.15
C ALA A 186 -18.70 -3.57 -11.39
N GLN A 187 -18.76 -2.73 -10.36
CA GLN A 187 -19.11 -1.31 -10.50
C GLN A 187 -18.14 -0.57 -11.42
N ASN A 188 -16.83 -0.76 -11.23
CA ASN A 188 -15.82 -0.14 -12.10
C ASN A 188 -15.98 -0.58 -13.56
N VAL A 189 -16.11 -1.88 -13.79
CA VAL A 189 -16.26 -2.45 -15.14
C VAL A 189 -17.55 -2.00 -15.81
N LEU A 190 -18.67 -2.00 -15.09
CA LEU A 190 -19.96 -1.56 -15.62
C LEU A 190 -19.91 -0.08 -16.00
N ASN A 191 -19.36 0.78 -15.14
CA ASN A 191 -19.25 2.21 -15.42
C ASN A 191 -18.40 2.49 -16.67
N VAL A 192 -17.20 1.89 -16.75
CA VAL A 192 -16.31 2.07 -17.91
C VAL A 192 -16.91 1.46 -19.18
N GLY A 193 -17.51 0.27 -19.08
CA GLY A 193 -18.10 -0.43 -20.22
C GLY A 193 -19.31 0.30 -20.79
N VAL A 194 -20.24 0.76 -19.95
CA VAL A 194 -21.43 1.50 -20.38
C VAL A 194 -21.07 2.89 -20.89
N ALA A 195 -20.20 3.64 -20.20
CA ALA A 195 -19.74 4.94 -20.68
C ALA A 195 -18.99 4.81 -22.02
N GLY A 196 -18.15 3.79 -22.16
CA GLY A 196 -17.44 3.50 -23.42
C GLY A 196 -18.39 3.16 -24.56
N ALA A 197 -19.42 2.35 -24.29
CA ALA A 197 -20.45 2.02 -25.26
C ALA A 197 -21.24 3.26 -25.69
N LEU A 198 -21.66 4.09 -24.74
CA LEU A 198 -22.42 5.30 -25.01
C LEU A 198 -21.59 6.28 -25.86
N MET A 199 -20.34 6.53 -25.48
CA MET A 199 -19.45 7.40 -26.26
C MET A 199 -19.16 6.83 -27.65
N ALA A 200 -19.02 5.51 -27.79
CA ALA A 200 -18.82 4.87 -29.08
C ALA A 200 -20.08 4.92 -29.96
N TYR A 201 -21.26 4.80 -29.37
CA TYR A 201 -22.54 4.90 -30.09
C TYR A 201 -22.76 6.28 -30.71
N HIS A 202 -22.16 7.33 -30.14
CA HIS A 202 -22.26 8.71 -30.60
C HIS A 202 -20.96 9.22 -31.27
N ASP A 203 -20.14 8.34 -31.85
CA ASP A 203 -18.91 8.69 -32.59
C ASP A 203 -17.85 9.46 -31.78
N ARG A 204 -17.86 9.32 -30.45
CA ARG A 204 -16.91 9.96 -29.51
C ARG A 204 -15.86 9.00 -28.94
N THR A 205 -15.62 7.84 -29.57
CA THR A 205 -14.64 6.83 -29.11
C THR A 205 -13.23 7.40 -28.89
N ALA A 206 -12.76 8.25 -29.81
CA ALA A 206 -11.43 8.85 -29.71
C ALA A 206 -11.31 9.80 -28.50
N LEU A 207 -12.37 10.55 -28.20
CA LEU A 207 -12.44 11.42 -27.02
C LEU A 207 -12.45 10.61 -25.74
N PHE A 208 -13.27 9.54 -25.68
CA PHE A 208 -13.34 8.64 -24.54
C PHE A 208 -11.97 8.06 -24.16
N PHE A 209 -11.28 7.41 -25.10
CA PHE A 209 -9.95 6.86 -24.84
C PHE A 209 -8.90 7.94 -24.62
N GLY A 210 -9.03 9.10 -25.29
CA GLY A 210 -8.12 10.22 -25.12
C GLY A 210 -8.17 10.86 -23.74
N LEU A 211 -9.32 10.80 -23.07
CA LEU A 211 -9.49 11.29 -21.71
C LEU A 211 -9.14 10.23 -20.68
N ILE A 212 -9.50 8.95 -20.90
CA ILE A 212 -9.30 7.88 -19.92
C ILE A 212 -7.88 7.30 -19.93
N LEU A 213 -7.34 6.92 -21.10
CA LEU A 213 -6.08 6.16 -21.15
C LEU A 213 -4.83 6.86 -20.55
N PRO A 214 -4.69 8.20 -20.58
CA PRO A 214 -3.52 8.85 -20.00
C PRO A 214 -3.30 8.48 -18.53
N HIS A 215 -4.35 8.46 -17.70
CA HIS A 215 -4.26 8.16 -16.28
C HIS A 215 -4.85 6.78 -15.94
N GLY A 216 -5.97 6.43 -16.58
CA GLY A 216 -6.78 5.25 -16.31
C GLY A 216 -6.06 3.92 -16.47
N LEU A 217 -4.99 3.84 -17.29
CA LEU A 217 -4.17 2.63 -17.37
C LEU A 217 -3.56 2.27 -16.01
N LEU A 218 -2.85 3.22 -15.40
CA LEU A 218 -2.18 3.02 -14.13
C LEU A 218 -3.18 2.89 -12.96
N GLU A 219 -4.26 3.67 -13.03
CA GLU A 219 -5.36 3.62 -12.05
C GLU A 219 -6.05 2.27 -12.02
N LEU A 220 -6.49 1.77 -13.17
CA LEU A 220 -7.18 0.47 -13.25
C LEU A 220 -6.24 -0.65 -12.83
N THR A 221 -4.97 -0.61 -13.23
CA THR A 221 -3.97 -1.56 -12.74
C THR A 221 -3.86 -1.52 -11.22
N ALA A 222 -3.82 -0.34 -10.60
CA ALA A 222 -3.80 -0.20 -9.14
C ALA A 222 -5.07 -0.78 -8.48
N VAL A 223 -6.26 -0.55 -9.04
CA VAL A 223 -7.53 -1.14 -8.57
C VAL A 223 -7.50 -2.67 -8.67
N PHE A 224 -7.00 -3.23 -9.78
CA PHE A 224 -6.89 -4.68 -9.95
C PHE A 224 -5.87 -5.31 -8.99
N VAL A 225 -4.77 -4.62 -8.71
CA VAL A 225 -3.80 -5.04 -7.68
C VAL A 225 -4.42 -5.01 -6.29
N ALA A 226 -5.18 -3.95 -5.96
CA ALA A 226 -5.89 -3.86 -4.68
C ALA A 226 -6.90 -4.99 -4.51
N ALA A 227 -7.70 -5.25 -5.55
CA ALA A 227 -8.65 -6.36 -5.58
C ALA A 227 -7.96 -7.71 -5.44
N ALA A 228 -6.85 -7.94 -6.16
CA ALA A 228 -6.06 -9.15 -6.05
C ALA A 228 -5.49 -9.37 -4.65
N ALA A 229 -4.97 -8.31 -4.01
CA ALA A 229 -4.51 -8.37 -2.62
C ALA A 229 -5.67 -8.70 -1.67
N GLY A 230 -6.84 -8.08 -1.84
CA GLY A 230 -8.05 -8.39 -1.07
C GLY A 230 -8.51 -9.84 -1.24
N LEU A 231 -8.61 -10.33 -2.48
CA LEU A 231 -8.96 -11.72 -2.78
C LEU A 231 -7.92 -12.70 -2.23
N ARG A 232 -6.63 -12.34 -2.24
CA ARG A 232 -5.58 -13.16 -1.65
C ARG A 232 -5.72 -13.29 -0.14
N ILE A 233 -6.16 -12.24 0.55
CA ILE A 233 -6.51 -12.24 1.98
C ILE A 233 -7.71 -13.17 2.22
N CYS A 234 -8.75 -13.11 1.39
CA CYS A 234 -9.88 -14.06 1.44
C CYS A 234 -9.39 -15.51 1.29
N TRP A 235 -8.58 -15.76 0.26
CA TRP A 235 -8.07 -17.08 -0.06
C TRP A 235 -7.15 -17.66 1.04
N ALA A 236 -6.53 -16.80 1.85
CA ALA A 236 -5.71 -17.21 2.97
C ALA A 236 -6.50 -18.00 4.04
N TRP A 237 -7.82 -17.82 4.12
CA TRP A 237 -8.72 -18.65 4.94
C TRP A 237 -8.99 -20.02 4.32
N VAL A 238 -9.23 -20.04 3.01
CA VAL A 238 -9.63 -21.24 2.24
C VAL A 238 -8.46 -22.20 2.11
N SER A 239 -7.31 -21.69 1.66
CA SER A 239 -6.09 -22.46 1.45
C SER A 239 -4.90 -21.75 2.12
N PRO A 240 -4.66 -21.98 3.41
CA PRO A 240 -3.59 -21.32 4.16
C PRO A 240 -2.19 -21.93 3.88
N GLY A 241 -2.12 -23.03 3.13
CA GLY A 241 -0.89 -23.78 2.91
C GLY A 241 -0.37 -24.40 4.20
N ALA A 242 0.94 -24.24 4.46
CA ALA A 242 1.61 -24.80 5.63
C ALA A 242 1.38 -24.02 6.95
N LEU A 243 0.68 -22.87 6.90
CA LEU A 243 0.43 -22.06 8.08
C LEU A 243 -0.95 -22.36 8.69
N PRO A 244 -1.14 -22.19 10.01
CA PRO A 244 -2.46 -22.07 10.60
C PRO A 244 -3.23 -20.90 9.97
N ARG A 245 -4.55 -21.04 9.79
CA ARG A 245 -5.41 -20.02 9.13
C ARG A 245 -5.22 -18.61 9.68
N GLY A 246 -5.21 -18.43 11.00
CA GLY A 246 -5.00 -17.12 11.62
C GLY A 246 -3.65 -16.49 11.29
N ARG A 247 -2.57 -17.29 11.27
CA ARG A 247 -1.22 -16.82 10.89
C ARG A 247 -1.13 -16.51 9.40
N SER A 248 -1.72 -17.35 8.56
CA SER A 248 -1.82 -17.12 7.11
C SER A 248 -2.54 -15.80 6.81
N LEU A 249 -3.70 -15.60 7.44
CA LEU A 249 -4.48 -14.38 7.32
C LEU A 249 -3.70 -13.15 7.77
N ALA A 250 -3.09 -13.19 8.97
CA ALA A 250 -2.31 -12.08 9.49
C ALA A 250 -1.15 -11.70 8.55
N ARG A 251 -0.46 -12.69 7.98
CA ARG A 251 0.64 -12.47 7.02
C ARG A 251 0.15 -11.79 5.73
N GLU A 252 -0.94 -12.28 5.13
CA GLU A 252 -1.50 -11.66 3.92
C GLU A 252 -2.11 -10.28 4.22
N ALA A 253 -2.73 -10.07 5.38
CA ALA A 253 -3.25 -8.78 5.80
C ALA A 253 -2.13 -7.74 5.97
N ARG A 254 -1.01 -8.08 6.62
CA ARG A 254 0.17 -7.19 6.73
C ARG A 254 0.79 -6.88 5.37
N SER A 255 0.85 -7.88 4.49
CA SER A 255 1.27 -7.66 3.10
C SER A 255 0.29 -6.75 2.35
N GLY A 256 -1.02 -6.88 2.64
CA GLY A 256 -2.09 -6.04 2.12
C GLY A 256 -1.93 -4.58 2.53
N VAL A 257 -1.60 -4.31 3.80
CA VAL A 257 -1.30 -2.95 4.28
C VAL A 257 -0.12 -2.35 3.51
N GLY A 258 0.97 -3.11 3.35
CA GLY A 258 2.10 -2.67 2.53
C GLY A 258 1.72 -2.42 1.08
N THR A 259 0.84 -3.24 0.51
CA THR A 259 0.32 -3.04 -0.84
C THR A 259 -0.52 -1.76 -0.94
N ALA A 260 -1.43 -1.51 0.01
CA ALA A 260 -2.25 -0.30 0.06
C ALA A 260 -1.38 0.98 0.13
N MET A 261 -0.36 0.99 0.99
CA MET A 261 0.57 2.12 1.11
C MET A 261 1.32 2.40 -0.18
N GLY A 262 1.79 1.37 -0.88
CA GLY A 262 2.48 1.54 -2.15
C GLY A 262 1.54 1.95 -3.27
N LEU A 263 0.34 1.37 -3.33
CA LEU A 263 -0.70 1.75 -4.29
C LEU A 263 -1.17 3.19 -4.11
N ALA A 264 -1.21 3.72 -2.89
CA ALA A 264 -1.51 5.14 -2.66
C ALA A 264 -0.53 6.06 -3.41
N VAL A 265 0.76 5.69 -3.51
CA VAL A 265 1.75 6.45 -4.29
C VAL A 265 1.58 6.24 -5.80
N VAL A 266 1.24 5.02 -6.23
CA VAL A 266 0.95 4.73 -7.65
C VAL A 266 -0.27 5.52 -8.12
N LEU A 267 -1.34 5.55 -7.33
CA LEU A 267 -2.55 6.33 -7.58
C LEU A 267 -2.29 7.84 -7.53
N PHE A 268 -1.34 8.29 -6.71
CA PHE A 268 -0.92 9.69 -6.73
C PHE A 268 -0.31 10.06 -8.09
N VAL A 269 0.56 9.20 -8.64
CA VAL A 269 1.12 9.40 -9.99
C VAL A 269 0.00 9.42 -11.03
N SER A 270 -0.99 8.52 -10.92
CA SER A 270 -2.16 8.52 -11.79
C SER A 270 -2.95 9.84 -11.72
N GLY A 271 -3.28 10.30 -10.50
CA GLY A 271 -4.02 11.56 -10.30
C GLY A 271 -3.25 12.79 -10.76
N VAL A 272 -1.91 12.77 -10.70
CA VAL A 272 -1.07 13.83 -11.31
C VAL A 272 -1.18 13.79 -12.83
N ILE A 273 -1.14 12.60 -13.45
CA ILE A 273 -1.35 12.49 -14.90
C ILE A 273 -2.75 12.98 -15.26
N GLU A 274 -3.76 12.65 -14.47
CA GLU A 274 -5.12 13.11 -14.68
C GLU A 274 -5.22 14.64 -14.59
N GLY A 275 -4.75 15.26 -13.49
CA GLY A 275 -4.91 16.69 -13.28
C GLY A 275 -4.04 17.59 -14.16
N PHE A 276 -2.93 17.07 -14.70
CA PHE A 276 -1.99 17.87 -15.49
C PHE A 276 -1.87 17.46 -16.94
N VAL A 277 -1.99 16.17 -17.28
CA VAL A 277 -1.82 15.68 -18.65
C VAL A 277 -3.16 15.58 -19.35
N THR A 278 -4.21 15.06 -18.70
CA THR A 278 -5.55 14.94 -19.31
C THR A 278 -6.10 16.29 -19.79
N PRO A 279 -6.10 17.39 -18.98
CA PRO A 279 -6.59 18.70 -19.41
C PRO A 279 -5.57 19.50 -20.23
N SER A 280 -4.38 18.96 -20.49
CA SER A 280 -3.35 19.70 -21.25
C SER A 280 -3.72 19.89 -22.72
N GLY A 281 -3.19 20.95 -23.34
CA GLY A 281 -3.29 21.16 -24.79
C GLY A 281 -2.45 20.21 -25.65
N LEU A 282 -1.93 19.11 -25.08
CA LEU A 282 -1.16 18.12 -25.82
C LEU A 282 -2.06 17.33 -26.77
N PRO A 283 -1.53 16.93 -27.96
CA PRO A 283 -2.28 16.06 -28.84
C PRO A 283 -2.59 14.73 -28.16
N THR A 284 -3.74 14.13 -28.46
CA THR A 284 -4.25 12.92 -27.78
C THR A 284 -3.24 11.78 -27.75
N TRP A 285 -2.51 11.53 -28.83
CA TRP A 285 -1.49 10.48 -28.88
C TRP A 285 -0.37 10.70 -27.85
N ALA A 286 0.01 11.96 -27.57
CA ALA A 286 1.07 12.29 -26.62
C ALA A 286 0.60 12.07 -25.19
N ARG A 287 -0.66 12.44 -24.87
CA ARG A 287 -1.29 12.17 -23.57
C ARG A 287 -1.36 10.66 -23.31
N ILE A 288 -1.81 9.88 -24.31
CA ILE A 288 -1.85 8.41 -24.23
C ILE A 288 -0.44 7.83 -24.05
N ALA A 289 0.55 8.32 -24.80
CA ALA A 289 1.93 7.85 -24.67
C ALA A 289 2.49 8.03 -23.25
N ILE A 290 2.17 9.15 -22.58
CA ILE A 290 2.56 9.37 -21.18
C ILE A 290 1.93 8.31 -20.27
N GLY A 291 0.66 8.00 -20.44
CA GLY A 291 -0.02 6.94 -19.69
C GLY A 291 0.58 5.55 -19.92
N VAL A 292 0.85 5.21 -21.19
CA VAL A 292 1.51 3.95 -21.56
C VAL A 292 2.91 3.85 -20.96
N LEU A 293 3.68 4.95 -20.93
CA LEU A 293 4.99 5.00 -20.29
C LEU A 293 4.91 4.79 -18.78
N ALA A 294 3.93 5.41 -18.11
CA ALA A 294 3.72 5.26 -16.68
C ALA A 294 3.35 3.80 -16.32
N GLU A 295 2.41 3.21 -17.06
CA GLU A 295 2.02 1.81 -16.89
C GLU A 295 3.19 0.87 -17.20
N SER A 296 3.93 1.11 -18.28
CA SER A 296 5.10 0.31 -18.63
C SER A 296 6.18 0.37 -17.54
N ALA A 297 6.40 1.55 -16.96
CA ALA A 297 7.32 1.71 -15.84
C ALA A 297 6.86 0.93 -14.60
N PHE A 298 5.56 0.93 -14.30
CA PHE A 298 5.00 0.12 -13.21
C PHE A 298 5.17 -1.38 -13.46
N VAL A 299 4.84 -1.87 -14.66
CA VAL A 299 5.01 -3.28 -15.04
C VAL A 299 6.48 -3.68 -14.96
N LEU A 300 7.39 -2.90 -15.55
CA LEU A 300 8.83 -3.14 -15.47
C LEU A 300 9.32 -3.14 -14.03
N TYR A 301 8.85 -2.22 -13.20
CA TYR A 301 9.17 -2.18 -11.77
C TYR A 301 8.77 -3.48 -11.06
N VAL A 302 7.57 -4.02 -11.33
CA VAL A 302 7.12 -5.31 -10.75
C VAL A 302 7.97 -6.49 -11.24
N PHE A 303 8.20 -6.61 -12.55
CA PHE A 303 8.84 -7.80 -13.13
C PHE A 303 10.37 -7.76 -13.12
N VAL A 304 10.99 -6.60 -12.92
CA VAL A 304 12.45 -6.45 -12.78
C VAL A 304 12.81 -6.33 -11.30
N VAL A 305 12.36 -5.27 -10.63
CA VAL A 305 12.72 -5.00 -9.22
C VAL A 305 12.03 -5.99 -8.30
N GLY A 306 10.73 -6.22 -8.51
CA GLY A 306 9.93 -7.13 -7.69
C GLY A 306 10.37 -8.58 -7.81
N ARG A 307 10.64 -9.04 -9.03
CA ARG A 307 11.21 -10.37 -9.28
C ARG A 307 12.56 -10.55 -8.58
N ALA A 308 13.46 -9.58 -8.70
CA ALA A 308 14.77 -9.64 -8.05
C ALA A 308 14.65 -9.62 -6.52
N ALA A 309 13.74 -8.83 -5.96
CA ALA A 309 13.49 -8.79 -4.52
C ALA A 309 12.88 -10.11 -4.01
N ALA A 310 11.92 -10.68 -4.73
CA ALA A 310 11.32 -11.98 -4.41
C ALA A 310 12.35 -13.11 -4.47
N ALA A 311 13.26 -13.11 -5.44
CA ALA A 311 14.35 -14.07 -5.53
C ALA A 311 15.31 -14.00 -4.32
N ARG A 312 15.44 -12.83 -3.68
CA ARG A 312 16.18 -12.64 -2.42
C ARG A 312 15.37 -12.99 -1.16
N GLY A 313 14.22 -13.63 -1.31
CA GLY A 313 13.35 -14.04 -0.20
C GLY A 313 12.44 -12.95 0.35
N ALA A 314 12.36 -11.77 -0.30
CA ALA A 314 11.38 -10.78 0.10
C ALA A 314 9.97 -11.28 -0.22
N THR A 315 9.12 -11.28 0.80
CA THR A 315 7.68 -11.41 0.68
C THR A 315 7.16 -10.01 1.02
N GLY A 316 6.17 -9.37 0.40
CA GLY A 316 5.75 -8.02 0.80
C GLY A 316 5.23 -7.80 2.25
N ASP A 317 5.51 -8.68 3.21
CA ASP A 317 5.15 -8.52 4.63
C ASP A 317 6.07 -7.49 5.31
N LEU A 318 5.45 -6.45 5.86
CA LEU A 318 6.10 -5.34 6.55
C LEU A 318 6.91 -5.78 7.79
N VAL A 319 6.58 -6.93 8.38
CA VAL A 319 7.13 -7.38 9.67
C VAL A 319 8.03 -8.62 9.53
N ALA A 320 8.08 -9.27 8.35
CA ALA A 320 8.78 -10.55 8.17
C ALA A 320 10.28 -10.54 8.52
N ARG A 321 10.96 -9.39 8.49
CA ARG A 321 12.36 -9.29 8.93
C ARG A 321 12.53 -9.24 10.46
N ARG A 322 11.50 -8.83 11.21
CA ARG A 322 11.52 -8.82 12.69
C ARG A 322 11.18 -10.19 13.27
N ASP A 323 10.21 -10.89 12.67
CA ASP A 323 9.72 -12.19 13.17
C ASP A 323 10.72 -13.35 12.98
N LEU A 324 11.72 -13.22 12.08
CA LEU A 324 12.78 -14.24 11.91
C LEU A 324 13.69 -14.38 13.15
N GLY A 325 13.70 -13.41 14.07
CA GLY A 325 14.39 -13.50 15.35
C GLY A 325 13.62 -14.27 16.44
N ASP A 326 12.30 -14.38 16.30
CA ASP A 326 11.41 -14.96 17.32
C ASP A 326 10.93 -16.38 16.99
N ALA A 327 11.35 -16.94 15.85
CA ALA A 327 11.12 -18.35 15.54
C ALA A 327 12.11 -19.20 16.34
N LEU A 328 11.74 -19.55 17.57
CA LEU A 328 12.41 -20.61 18.34
C LEU A 328 12.55 -21.86 17.44
N PRO A 329 13.72 -22.49 17.38
CA PRO A 329 13.88 -23.74 16.67
C PRO A 329 12.98 -24.78 17.34
N VAL A 330 11.93 -25.19 16.64
CA VAL A 330 11.17 -26.37 17.05
C VAL A 330 12.04 -27.56 16.63
N ALA A 331 12.62 -28.22 17.62
CA ALA A 331 13.39 -29.44 17.41
C ALA A 331 12.52 -30.46 16.65
N GLY A 332 13.05 -30.93 15.52
CA GLY A 332 12.62 -32.16 14.88
C GLY A 332 13.37 -33.35 15.44
#